data_AF-A0A8H4KPB7-F1
#
_entry.id   AF-A0A8H4KPB7-F1
#
_cell.length_a   1.000
_cell.length_b   1.000
_cell.length_c   1.000
_cell.angle_alpha   90.00
_cell.angle_beta   90.00
_cell.angle_gamma   90.00
#
_symmetry.space_group_name_H-M   'P 1'
#
loop_
_entity.id
_entity.type
_entity.pdbx_description
1 polymer ?
#
loop_
_entity_poly.entity_id
_entity_poly.type
_entity_poly.pdbx_seq_one_letter_code
_entity_poly.pdbx_strand_id
1 'polypeptide(L)'
;AKAWFKLTHRDMGPRSRYLGPEVPKEVFNWQDPVPDVDHKLIDEGDISAIKNEILKSGLDTSKLVSTAWASASTFRGSDLRGGANGARIRLEPQKNWEVNNPDQLSKVLSTLEGIQTGFNNSHSNGKRVSLADVIVLAGAAGVEKAAKDAGFSVTVPFTPGRTDATQEQTDVESVNHLQPFADGFRNYGRSTERVKLEHMLIDRAQLLTLSSPELTALVGGLRA
;
A
#
# COMPACT_ATOMS: atom_id res chain seq x y z
N ALA A 1 13.96 -0.96 -30.59
CA ALA A 1 13.75 0.25 -29.78
C ALA A 1 13.07 -0.05 -28.42
N LYS A 2 11.77 -0.42 -28.36
CA LYS A 2 11.03 -0.59 -27.09
C LYS A 2 11.66 -1.59 -26.10
N ALA A 3 12.16 -2.73 -26.59
CA ALA A 3 12.82 -3.72 -25.74
C ALA A 3 14.10 -3.20 -25.07
N TRP A 4 14.91 -2.42 -25.80
CA TRP A 4 16.13 -1.79 -25.25
C TRP A 4 15.80 -0.73 -24.21
N PHE A 5 14.75 0.07 -24.45
CA PHE A 5 14.26 1.04 -23.47
C PHE A 5 13.82 0.35 -22.18
N LYS A 6 13.00 -0.71 -22.27
CA LYS A 6 12.62 -1.52 -21.10
C LYS A 6 13.86 -2.10 -20.39
N LEU A 7 14.80 -2.68 -21.12
CA LEU A 7 16.01 -3.28 -20.54
C LEU A 7 16.79 -2.30 -19.67
N THR A 8 16.90 -1.05 -20.10
CA THR A 8 17.71 0.00 -19.47
C THR A 8 16.96 0.82 -18.41
N HIS A 9 15.65 0.59 -18.23
CA HIS A 9 14.81 1.39 -17.33
C HIS A 9 13.88 0.56 -16.41
N ARG A 10 13.87 -0.77 -16.56
CA ARG A 10 12.97 -1.69 -15.81
C ARG A 10 13.12 -1.63 -14.29
N ASP A 11 14.26 -1.15 -13.79
CA ASP A 11 14.63 -1.01 -12.39
C ASP A 11 14.57 0.43 -11.87
N MET A 12 14.09 1.38 -12.69
CA MET A 12 13.91 2.77 -12.27
C MET A 12 12.60 3.02 -11.50
N GLY A 13 11.72 2.03 -11.40
CA GLY A 13 10.41 2.16 -10.75
C GLY A 13 9.45 3.12 -11.48
N PRO A 14 8.61 3.88 -10.74
CA PRO A 14 7.54 4.67 -11.34
C PRO A 14 8.08 5.79 -12.22
N ARG A 15 7.31 6.13 -13.26
CA ARG A 15 7.65 7.14 -14.26
C ARG A 15 7.91 8.54 -13.67
N SER A 16 7.36 8.85 -12.49
CA SER A 16 7.66 10.11 -11.76
C SER A 16 9.13 10.28 -11.40
N ARG A 17 9.94 9.22 -11.44
CA ARG A 17 11.39 9.27 -11.22
C ARG A 17 12.21 9.55 -12.48
N TYR A 18 11.59 9.56 -13.65
CA TYR A 18 12.29 9.75 -14.92
C TYR A 18 12.51 11.26 -15.12
N LEU A 19 13.75 11.66 -15.38
CA LEU A 19 14.14 13.07 -15.50
C LEU A 19 14.74 13.35 -16.87
N GLY A 20 14.67 14.60 -17.30
CA GLY A 20 15.26 15.07 -18.55
C GLY A 20 14.27 15.20 -19.72
N PRO A 21 14.71 15.79 -20.84
CA PRO A 21 13.83 16.16 -21.95
C PRO A 21 13.43 14.99 -22.85
N GLU A 22 14.10 13.84 -22.72
CA GLU A 22 13.91 12.67 -23.61
C GLU A 22 12.96 11.61 -23.03
N VAL A 23 12.33 11.88 -21.88
CA VAL A 23 11.36 10.95 -21.28
C VAL A 23 10.19 10.74 -22.26
N PRO A 24 9.93 9.50 -22.71
CA PRO A 24 8.86 9.25 -23.66
C PRO A 24 7.50 9.68 -23.12
N LYS A 25 6.64 10.19 -24.02
CA LYS A 25 5.24 10.49 -23.71
C LYS A 25 4.41 9.20 -23.57
N GLU A 26 4.78 8.15 -24.30
CA GLU A 26 4.16 6.82 -24.20
C GLU A 26 4.35 6.24 -22.79
N VAL A 27 3.26 5.74 -22.21
CA VAL A 27 3.25 5.06 -20.91
C VAL A 27 3.27 3.56 -21.16
N PHE A 28 4.20 2.85 -20.52
CA PHE A 28 4.33 1.41 -20.68
C PHE A 28 3.79 0.67 -19.48
N ASN A 29 3.08 -0.45 -19.71
CA ASN A 29 2.46 -1.22 -18.62
C ASN A 29 3.49 -1.76 -17.60
N TRP A 30 4.70 -2.10 -18.05
CA TRP A 30 5.77 -2.57 -17.16
C TRP A 30 6.31 -1.51 -16.17
N GLN A 31 5.91 -0.25 -16.34
CA GLN A 31 6.21 0.83 -15.39
C GLN A 31 5.22 0.89 -14.23
N ASP A 32 4.26 -0.05 -14.17
CA ASP A 32 3.17 -0.12 -13.20
C ASP A 32 2.44 1.24 -13.03
N PRO A 33 1.95 1.86 -14.13
CA PRO A 33 1.46 3.23 -14.10
C PRO A 33 0.25 3.39 -13.19
N VAL A 34 0.09 4.58 -12.62
CA VAL A 34 -1.11 5.00 -11.91
C VAL A 34 -1.65 6.25 -12.61
N PRO A 35 -2.97 6.53 -12.57
CA PRO A 35 -3.51 7.73 -13.18
C PRO A 35 -3.01 8.99 -12.44
N ASP A 36 -2.95 10.10 -13.15
CA ASP A 36 -2.67 11.40 -12.55
C ASP A 36 -3.82 11.85 -11.64
N VAL A 37 -3.53 12.73 -10.68
CA VAL A 37 -4.55 13.37 -9.85
C VAL A 37 -5.29 14.41 -10.69
N ASP A 38 -6.61 14.24 -10.84
CA ASP A 38 -7.49 15.13 -11.63
C ASP A 38 -8.47 15.95 -10.76
N HIS A 39 -8.34 15.87 -9.43
CA HIS A 39 -9.23 16.48 -8.45
C HIS A 39 -8.46 17.23 -7.37
N LYS A 40 -9.17 18.04 -6.56
CA LYS A 40 -8.55 18.66 -5.38
C LYS A 40 -8.29 17.59 -4.32
N LEU A 41 -7.13 17.66 -3.68
CA LEU A 41 -6.78 16.76 -2.58
C LEU A 41 -7.48 17.17 -1.28
N ILE A 42 -7.63 16.20 -0.40
CA ILE A 42 -8.14 16.37 0.96
C ILE A 42 -7.17 17.19 1.83
N ASP A 43 -7.71 17.95 2.78
CA ASP A 43 -6.94 18.71 3.77
C ASP A 43 -6.94 18.03 5.16
N GLU A 44 -6.33 18.66 6.16
CA GLU A 44 -6.21 18.12 7.52
C GLU A 44 -7.56 17.86 8.19
N GLY A 45 -8.56 18.70 7.90
CA GLY A 45 -9.92 18.55 8.42
C GLY A 45 -10.60 17.31 7.83
N ASP A 46 -10.49 17.16 6.52
CA ASP A 46 -10.99 15.98 5.79
C ASP A 46 -10.30 14.69 6.25
N ILE A 47 -8.97 14.72 6.40
CA ILE A 47 -8.16 13.59 6.91
C ILE A 47 -8.68 13.14 8.28
N SER A 48 -8.91 14.10 9.18
CA SER A 48 -9.42 13.82 10.53
C SER A 48 -10.84 13.25 10.49
N ALA A 49 -11.70 13.78 9.62
CA ALA A 49 -13.06 13.30 9.44
C ALA A 49 -13.09 11.85 8.90
N ILE A 50 -12.29 11.56 7.87
CA ILE A 50 -12.21 10.22 7.27
C ILE A 50 -11.68 9.20 8.29
N LYS A 51 -10.63 9.53 9.04
CA LYS A 51 -10.13 8.64 10.12
C LYS A 51 -11.23 8.34 11.15
N ASN A 52 -12.01 9.33 11.55
CA ASN A 52 -13.11 9.12 12.50
C ASN A 52 -14.20 8.22 11.92
N GLU A 53 -14.58 8.38 10.65
CA GLU A 53 -15.56 7.51 10.00
C GLU A 53 -15.04 6.07 9.85
N ILE A 54 -13.76 5.88 9.54
CA ILE A 54 -13.12 4.55 9.55
C ILE A 54 -13.22 3.90 10.93
N LEU A 55 -12.92 4.63 12.00
CA LEU A 55 -13.00 4.08 13.36
C LEU A 55 -14.44 3.77 13.81
N LYS A 56 -15.44 4.50 13.30
CA LYS A 56 -16.87 4.24 13.56
C LYS A 56 -17.43 3.08 12.73
N SER A 57 -16.76 2.66 11.66
CA SER A 57 -17.22 1.59 10.78
C SER A 57 -17.36 0.21 11.45
N GLY A 58 -16.79 0.05 12.65
CA GLY A 58 -16.77 -1.22 13.37
C GLY A 58 -15.73 -2.22 12.85
N LEU A 59 -14.89 -1.82 11.90
CA LEU A 59 -13.73 -2.60 11.49
C LEU A 59 -12.74 -2.74 12.66
N ASP A 60 -12.26 -3.96 12.85
CA ASP A 60 -11.27 -4.26 13.87
C ASP A 60 -9.93 -3.57 13.57
N THR A 61 -9.31 -2.99 14.60
CA THR A 61 -8.04 -2.26 14.51
C THR A 61 -6.95 -3.08 13.82
N SER A 62 -6.82 -4.37 14.14
CA SER A 62 -5.80 -5.23 13.55
C SER A 62 -6.01 -5.44 12.05
N LYS A 63 -7.27 -5.44 11.58
CA LYS A 63 -7.62 -5.59 10.16
C LYS A 63 -7.33 -4.32 9.36
N LEU A 64 -7.50 -3.14 9.98
CA LEU A 64 -7.13 -1.86 9.38
C LEU A 64 -5.60 -1.81 9.16
N VAL A 65 -4.84 -2.11 10.21
CA VAL A 65 -3.36 -2.15 10.15
C VAL A 65 -2.88 -3.23 9.18
N SER A 66 -3.46 -4.43 9.21
CA SER A 66 -3.09 -5.53 8.31
C SER A 66 -3.35 -5.22 6.84
N THR A 67 -4.48 -4.57 6.51
CA THR A 67 -4.81 -4.18 5.14
C THR A 67 -3.87 -3.10 4.63
N ALA A 68 -3.56 -2.09 5.46
CA ALA A 68 -2.57 -1.07 5.12
C ALA A 68 -1.17 -1.66 4.92
N TRP A 69 -0.75 -2.58 5.80
CA TRP A 69 0.51 -3.31 5.67
C TRP A 69 0.57 -4.15 4.39
N ALA A 70 -0.48 -4.94 4.10
CA ALA A 70 -0.57 -5.76 2.91
C ALA A 70 -0.44 -4.91 1.62
N SER A 71 -0.99 -3.70 1.62
CA SER A 71 -0.92 -2.77 0.49
C SER A 71 0.48 -2.19 0.33
N ALA A 72 1.04 -1.62 1.40
CA ALA A 72 2.33 -0.93 1.37
C ALA A 72 3.55 -1.87 1.26
N SER A 73 3.50 -3.04 1.91
CA SER A 73 4.66 -3.93 2.03
C SER A 73 5.04 -4.62 0.71
N THR A 74 4.23 -4.53 -0.35
CA THR A 74 4.63 -5.02 -1.68
C THR A 74 5.80 -4.23 -2.28
N PHE A 75 6.09 -3.04 -1.74
CA PHE A 75 7.23 -2.23 -2.15
C PHE A 75 8.54 -3.00 -2.00
N ARG A 76 9.45 -2.81 -2.95
CA ARG A 76 10.85 -3.23 -2.82
C ARG A 76 11.80 -2.18 -3.37
N GLY A 77 12.83 -1.83 -2.60
CA GLY A 77 13.83 -0.83 -2.92
C GLY A 77 14.80 -1.24 -4.04
N SER A 78 14.80 -2.50 -4.44
CA SER A 78 15.70 -3.03 -5.48
C SER A 78 15.35 -2.54 -6.89
N ASP A 79 14.07 -2.46 -7.23
CA ASP A 79 13.59 -1.95 -8.52
C ASP A 79 12.46 -0.92 -8.37
N LEU A 80 12.15 -0.53 -7.12
CA LEU A 80 11.18 0.50 -6.74
C LEU A 80 9.75 0.22 -7.22
N ARG A 81 9.42 -1.07 -7.40
CA ARG A 81 8.07 -1.54 -7.71
C ARG A 81 7.26 -1.80 -6.43
N GLY A 82 5.95 -1.92 -6.59
CA GLY A 82 5.00 -2.18 -5.50
C GLY A 82 4.66 -0.92 -4.68
N GLY A 83 4.12 -1.15 -3.49
CA GLY A 83 3.66 -0.11 -2.57
C GLY A 83 2.15 0.16 -2.66
N ALA A 84 1.68 1.06 -1.81
CA ALA A 84 0.25 1.31 -1.65
C ALA A 84 -0.38 2.21 -2.74
N ASN A 85 0.44 2.95 -3.50
CA ASN A 85 -0.08 3.79 -4.58
C ASN A 85 -0.63 2.91 -5.72
N GLY A 86 -1.79 3.28 -6.27
CA GLY A 86 -2.55 2.47 -7.22
C GLY A 86 -3.63 1.61 -6.58
N ALA A 87 -3.64 1.42 -5.25
CA ALA A 87 -4.54 0.50 -4.54
C ALA A 87 -4.62 -0.88 -5.22
N ARG A 88 -3.49 -1.39 -5.72
CA ARG A 88 -3.41 -2.66 -6.44
C ARG A 88 -3.77 -3.87 -5.58
N ILE A 89 -3.80 -3.70 -4.25
CA ILE A 89 -4.31 -4.70 -3.32
C ILE A 89 -5.75 -5.14 -3.62
N ARG A 90 -6.57 -4.29 -4.26
CA ARG A 90 -7.95 -4.64 -4.67
C ARG A 90 -8.02 -5.32 -6.05
N LEU A 91 -6.91 -5.40 -6.77
CA LEU A 91 -6.83 -5.89 -8.15
C LEU A 91 -6.18 -7.27 -8.19
N GLU A 92 -6.30 -7.95 -9.34
CA GLU A 92 -5.50 -9.16 -9.59
C GLU A 92 -4.02 -8.79 -9.78
N PRO A 93 -3.09 -9.60 -9.24
CA PRO A 93 -3.31 -10.83 -8.47
C PRO A 93 -3.44 -10.61 -6.95
N GLN A 94 -3.16 -9.40 -6.46
CA GLN A 94 -2.93 -9.15 -5.02
C GLN A 94 -4.14 -9.47 -4.14
N LYS A 95 -5.36 -9.23 -4.63
CA LYS A 95 -6.59 -9.49 -3.87
C LYS A 95 -6.78 -10.98 -3.53
N ASN A 96 -6.14 -11.87 -4.30
CA ASN A 96 -6.24 -13.33 -4.17
C ASN A 96 -4.99 -13.97 -3.58
N TRP A 97 -3.96 -13.21 -3.21
CA TRP A 97 -2.80 -13.78 -2.54
C TRP A 97 -3.19 -14.32 -1.16
N GLU A 98 -2.80 -15.56 -0.87
CA GLU A 98 -3.07 -16.22 0.42
C GLU A 98 -2.64 -15.36 1.62
N VAL A 99 -1.43 -14.77 1.54
CA VAL A 99 -0.86 -13.89 2.57
C VAL A 99 -1.72 -12.66 2.89
N ASN A 100 -2.59 -12.26 1.97
CA ASN A 100 -3.48 -11.12 2.13
C ASN A 100 -4.86 -11.51 2.71
N ASN A 101 -5.11 -12.80 2.93
CA ASN A 101 -6.39 -13.32 3.44
C ASN A 101 -7.61 -12.76 2.65
N PRO A 102 -7.88 -13.28 1.44
CA PRO A 102 -8.87 -12.72 0.51
C PRO A 102 -10.26 -12.49 1.11
N ASP A 103 -10.73 -13.41 1.97
CA ASP A 103 -12.05 -13.30 2.63
C ASP A 103 -12.11 -12.16 3.64
N GLN A 104 -11.03 -11.92 4.39
CA GLN A 104 -10.93 -10.77 5.27
C GLN A 104 -10.76 -9.48 4.46
N LEU A 105 -9.85 -9.49 3.50
CA LEU A 105 -9.49 -8.33 2.70
C LEU A 105 -10.70 -7.78 1.94
N SER A 106 -11.48 -8.63 1.29
CA SER A 106 -12.68 -8.22 0.54
C SER A 106 -13.69 -7.47 1.42
N LYS A 107 -13.91 -7.92 2.67
CA LYS A 107 -14.79 -7.24 3.63
C LYS A 107 -14.26 -5.86 4.02
N VAL A 108 -12.96 -5.77 4.34
CA VAL A 108 -12.33 -4.49 4.71
C VAL A 108 -12.40 -3.51 3.54
N LEU A 109 -11.98 -3.94 2.34
CA LEU A 109 -12.00 -3.10 1.15
C LEU A 109 -13.41 -2.61 0.81
N SER A 110 -14.43 -3.47 0.88
CA SER A 110 -15.81 -3.07 0.63
C SER A 110 -16.29 -1.96 1.59
N THR A 111 -15.95 -2.05 2.87
CA THR A 111 -16.25 -0.98 3.84
C THR A 111 -15.49 0.31 3.53
N LEU A 112 -14.20 0.22 3.22
CA LEU A 112 -13.37 1.39 2.89
C LEU A 112 -13.82 2.06 1.58
N GLU A 113 -14.25 1.30 0.58
CA GLU A 113 -14.87 1.79 -0.66
C GLU A 113 -16.19 2.51 -0.37
N GLY A 114 -16.99 2.02 0.57
CA GLY A 114 -18.19 2.71 1.03
C GLY A 114 -17.88 4.08 1.65
N ILE A 115 -16.85 4.18 2.49
CA ILE A 115 -16.39 5.44 3.09
C ILE A 115 -15.87 6.40 2.02
N GLN A 116 -15.04 5.90 1.10
CA GLN A 116 -14.53 6.68 -0.03
C GLN A 116 -15.68 7.25 -0.86
N THR A 117 -16.64 6.40 -1.22
CA THR A 117 -17.82 6.79 -2.02
C THR A 117 -18.67 7.82 -1.28
N GLY A 118 -18.93 7.62 0.02
CA GLY A 118 -19.66 8.57 0.85
C GLY A 118 -18.97 9.94 0.95
N PHE A 119 -17.65 9.95 1.12
CA PHE A 119 -16.87 11.18 1.11
C PHE A 119 -16.94 11.89 -0.25
N ASN A 120 -16.68 11.16 -1.34
CA ASN A 120 -16.66 11.74 -2.68
C ASN A 120 -18.04 12.25 -3.14
N ASN A 121 -19.13 11.63 -2.69
CA ASN A 121 -20.50 12.06 -3.02
C ASN A 121 -20.98 13.26 -2.18
N SER A 122 -20.45 13.44 -0.96
CA SER A 122 -20.83 14.54 -0.07
C SER A 122 -20.13 15.86 -0.38
N HIS A 123 -19.08 15.83 -1.20
CA HIS A 123 -18.28 17.02 -1.54
C HIS A 123 -18.55 17.50 -2.97
N SER A 124 -19.21 18.65 -3.10
CA SER A 124 -19.47 19.30 -4.39
C SER A 124 -18.38 20.27 -4.86
N ASN A 125 -17.36 20.52 -4.03
CA ASN A 125 -16.29 21.50 -4.27
C ASN A 125 -15.14 20.97 -5.15
N GLY A 126 -15.28 19.74 -5.68
CA GLY A 126 -14.27 19.05 -6.48
C GLY A 126 -13.16 18.37 -5.68
N LYS A 127 -13.24 18.32 -4.35
CA LYS A 127 -12.38 17.44 -3.55
C LYS A 127 -12.83 16.00 -3.66
N ARG A 128 -11.85 15.09 -3.75
CA ARG A 128 -12.06 13.65 -3.70
C ARG A 128 -10.89 12.97 -2.97
N VAL A 129 -11.12 11.74 -2.54
CA VAL A 129 -10.10 10.84 -1.98
C VAL A 129 -10.08 9.53 -2.78
N SER A 130 -8.87 9.01 -3.01
CA SER A 130 -8.65 7.69 -3.61
C SER A 130 -8.81 6.58 -2.57
N LEU A 131 -9.14 5.37 -3.01
CA LEU A 131 -9.14 4.22 -2.13
C LEU A 131 -7.73 3.93 -1.62
N ALA A 132 -6.71 4.16 -2.44
CA ALA A 132 -5.30 4.04 -2.06
C ALA A 132 -4.96 4.88 -0.82
N ASP A 133 -5.45 6.12 -0.76
CA ASP A 133 -5.29 6.98 0.41
C ASP A 133 -6.16 6.54 1.58
N VAL A 134 -7.42 6.12 1.35
CA VAL A 134 -8.30 5.61 2.42
C VAL A 134 -7.72 4.36 3.09
N ILE A 135 -7.08 3.44 2.34
CA ILE A 135 -6.41 2.26 2.90
C ILE A 135 -5.26 2.66 3.84
N VAL A 136 -4.46 3.66 3.46
CA VAL A 136 -3.34 4.13 4.30
C VAL A 136 -3.86 4.90 5.51
N LEU A 137 -4.90 5.73 5.35
CA LEU A 137 -5.60 6.41 6.45
C LEU A 137 -6.19 5.41 7.45
N ALA A 138 -6.73 4.28 6.96
CA ALA A 138 -7.23 3.21 7.81
C ALA A 138 -6.12 2.63 8.70
N GLY A 139 -4.96 2.34 8.13
CA GLY A 139 -3.80 1.89 8.91
C GLY A 139 -3.35 2.93 9.94
N ALA A 140 -3.24 4.20 9.54
CA ALA A 140 -2.87 5.30 10.43
C ALA A 140 -3.86 5.47 11.58
N ALA A 141 -5.16 5.48 11.30
CA ALA A 141 -6.21 5.53 12.31
C ALA A 141 -6.15 4.33 13.27
N GLY A 142 -5.87 3.14 12.74
CA GLY A 142 -5.69 1.93 13.55
C GLY A 142 -4.52 2.04 14.53
N VAL A 143 -3.37 2.54 14.06
CA VAL A 143 -2.18 2.77 14.90
C VAL A 143 -2.45 3.85 15.96
N GLU A 144 -3.06 4.98 15.59
CA GLU A 144 -3.43 6.05 16.52
C GLU A 144 -4.39 5.55 17.61
N LYS A 145 -5.38 4.73 17.22
CA LYS A 145 -6.30 4.11 18.17
C LYS A 145 -5.56 3.15 19.11
N ALA A 146 -4.73 2.25 18.59
CA ALA A 146 -3.97 1.30 19.42
C ALA A 146 -3.07 2.01 20.43
N ALA A 147 -2.37 3.06 20.00
CA ALA A 147 -1.57 3.90 20.90
C ALA A 147 -2.44 4.57 21.99
N LYS A 148 -3.62 5.10 21.62
CA LYS A 148 -4.57 5.69 22.56
C LYS A 148 -5.09 4.68 23.58
N ASP A 149 -5.41 3.47 23.14
CA ASP A 149 -5.86 2.39 24.03
C ASP A 149 -4.76 2.01 25.05
N ALA A 150 -3.49 2.17 24.68
CA ALA A 150 -2.32 2.01 25.55
C ALA A 150 -1.97 3.28 26.39
N GLY A 151 -2.78 4.33 26.33
CA GLY A 151 -2.58 5.57 27.11
C GLY A 151 -1.67 6.62 26.46
N PHE A 152 -1.30 6.46 25.19
CA PHE A 152 -0.46 7.40 24.44
C PHE A 152 -1.28 8.19 23.42
N SER A 153 -1.12 9.51 23.41
CA SER A 153 -1.69 10.35 22.35
C SER A 153 -0.64 10.59 21.28
N VAL A 154 -0.85 10.01 20.09
CA VAL A 154 0.03 10.17 18.93
C VAL A 154 -0.78 10.56 17.71
N THR A 155 -0.13 11.22 16.75
CA THR A 155 -0.68 11.49 15.43
C THR A 155 0.26 10.89 14.40
N VAL A 156 -0.26 10.00 13.57
CA VAL A 156 0.51 9.36 12.50
C VAL A 156 0.49 10.29 11.29
N PRO A 157 1.67 10.71 10.78
CA PRO A 157 1.74 11.57 9.60
C PRO A 157 1.06 10.93 8.39
N PHE A 158 0.38 11.75 7.60
CA PHE A 158 -0.28 11.32 6.38
C PHE A 158 -0.08 12.33 5.26
N THR A 159 0.14 11.83 4.04
CA THR A 159 0.28 12.64 2.84
C THR A 159 -0.68 12.11 1.77
N PRO A 160 -1.68 12.91 1.35
CA PRO A 160 -2.61 12.53 0.28
C PRO A 160 -1.94 12.63 -1.10
N GLY A 161 -2.61 12.06 -2.10
CA GLY A 161 -2.20 12.14 -3.51
C GLY A 161 -1.89 10.79 -4.13
N ARG A 162 -2.14 9.67 -3.43
CA ARG A 162 -2.19 8.37 -4.10
C ARG A 162 -3.41 8.34 -5.02
N THR A 163 -3.31 7.58 -6.09
CA THR A 163 -4.39 7.39 -7.04
C THR A 163 -4.72 5.91 -7.20
N ASP A 164 -5.88 5.62 -7.79
CA ASP A 164 -6.38 4.26 -7.93
C ASP A 164 -6.10 3.75 -9.35
N ALA A 165 -5.20 2.78 -9.49
CA ALA A 165 -4.91 2.13 -10.76
C ALA A 165 -6.08 1.25 -11.21
N THR A 166 -6.19 0.98 -12.51
CA THR A 166 -7.15 0.02 -13.07
C THR A 166 -6.49 -1.34 -13.31
N GLN A 167 -7.32 -2.35 -13.62
CA GLN A 167 -6.82 -3.69 -13.95
C GLN A 167 -6.02 -3.67 -15.26
N GLU A 168 -6.41 -2.84 -16.23
CA GLU A 168 -5.74 -2.68 -17.52
C GLU A 168 -4.34 -2.04 -17.37
N GLN A 169 -4.16 -1.22 -16.34
CA GLN A 169 -2.88 -0.63 -15.93
C GLN A 169 -2.02 -1.58 -15.07
N THR A 170 -2.43 -2.84 -14.94
CA THR A 170 -1.80 -3.81 -14.04
C THR A 170 -1.48 -5.10 -14.79
N ASP A 171 -0.19 -5.29 -15.11
CA ASP A 171 0.33 -6.55 -15.63
C ASP A 171 0.33 -7.62 -14.52
N VAL A 172 -0.62 -8.56 -14.61
CA VAL A 172 -0.85 -9.57 -13.57
C VAL A 172 0.36 -10.47 -13.37
N GLU A 173 1.00 -10.93 -14.45
CA GLU A 173 2.19 -11.79 -14.37
C GLU A 173 3.35 -11.05 -13.71
N SER A 174 3.57 -9.81 -14.14
CA SER A 174 4.63 -8.95 -13.60
C SER A 174 4.43 -8.61 -12.11
N VAL A 175 3.19 -8.33 -11.68
CA VAL A 175 2.87 -8.04 -10.28
C VAL A 175 2.94 -9.28 -9.42
N ASN A 176 2.70 -10.47 -9.96
CA ASN A 176 2.78 -11.71 -9.20
C ASN A 176 4.20 -11.98 -8.64
N HIS A 177 5.25 -11.44 -9.26
CA HIS A 177 6.61 -11.47 -8.72
C HIS A 177 6.82 -10.64 -7.43
N LEU A 178 5.82 -9.85 -7.03
CA LEU A 178 5.83 -9.10 -5.77
C LEU A 178 5.17 -9.89 -4.62
N GLN A 179 4.56 -11.05 -4.90
CA GLN A 179 3.96 -11.89 -3.87
C GLN A 179 5.05 -12.37 -2.89
N PRO A 180 4.95 -12.07 -1.59
CA PRO A 180 5.94 -12.53 -0.63
C PRO A 180 5.78 -14.04 -0.40
N PHE A 181 6.88 -14.78 -0.53
CA PHE A 181 6.94 -16.18 -0.10
C PHE A 181 6.85 -16.31 1.43
N ALA A 182 7.49 -15.38 2.14
CA ALA A 182 7.41 -15.23 3.58
C ALA A 182 7.31 -13.75 3.93
N ASP A 183 6.55 -13.44 4.98
CA ASP A 183 6.42 -12.10 5.53
C ASP A 183 6.45 -12.20 7.06
N GLY A 184 7.65 -12.09 7.63
CA GLY A 184 7.84 -12.17 9.08
C GLY A 184 7.15 -11.03 9.84
N PHE A 185 6.80 -9.91 9.20
CA PHE A 185 6.00 -8.86 9.83
C PHE A 185 4.55 -9.31 10.07
N ARG A 186 4.03 -10.24 9.26
CA ARG A 186 2.73 -10.90 9.44
C ARG A 186 2.80 -12.31 10.03
N ASN A 187 4.01 -12.77 10.39
CA ASN A 187 4.27 -14.15 10.80
C ASN A 187 3.82 -15.20 9.76
N TYR A 188 3.95 -14.86 8.48
CA TYR A 188 3.51 -15.72 7.37
C TYR A 188 4.71 -16.37 6.66
N GLY A 189 4.51 -17.61 6.21
CA GLY A 189 5.46 -18.37 5.43
C GLY A 189 6.02 -19.56 6.21
N ARG A 190 6.99 -20.24 5.60
CA ARG A 190 7.68 -21.40 6.19
C ARG A 190 9.15 -21.42 5.81
N SER A 191 9.97 -22.04 6.66
CA SER A 191 11.36 -22.31 6.29
C SER A 191 11.41 -23.31 5.14
N THR A 192 12.49 -23.24 4.36
CA THR A 192 12.87 -24.27 3.39
C THR A 192 14.04 -25.07 3.95
N GLU A 193 14.47 -26.11 3.23
CA GLU A 193 15.69 -26.84 3.56
C GLU A 193 16.93 -25.94 3.56
N ARG A 194 16.96 -24.94 2.66
CA ARG A 194 18.12 -24.07 2.41
C ARG A 194 18.09 -22.76 3.20
N VAL A 195 16.90 -22.19 3.41
CA VAL A 195 16.74 -20.84 3.97
C VAL A 195 15.71 -20.87 5.09
N LYS A 196 16.11 -20.37 6.26
CA LYS A 196 15.25 -20.24 7.45
C LYS A 196 14.47 -18.92 7.45
N LEU A 197 13.36 -18.89 8.20
CA LEU A 197 12.45 -17.73 8.23
C LEU A 197 13.11 -16.43 8.70
N GLU A 198 14.04 -16.50 9.66
CA GLU A 198 14.78 -15.34 10.13
C GLU A 198 15.64 -14.71 9.04
N HIS A 199 16.22 -15.51 8.14
CA HIS A 199 16.95 -14.99 6.98
C HIS A 199 15.99 -14.31 5.99
N MET A 200 14.80 -14.87 5.78
CA MET A 200 13.77 -14.27 4.92
C MET A 200 13.21 -12.97 5.51
N LEU A 201 13.14 -12.86 6.84
CA LEU A 201 12.78 -11.60 7.51
C LEU A 201 13.81 -10.51 7.23
N ILE A 202 15.11 -10.82 7.33
CA ILE A 202 16.18 -9.86 7.01
C ILE A 202 16.15 -9.47 5.54
N ASP A 203 15.99 -10.43 4.63
CA ASP A 203 15.84 -10.16 3.18
C ASP A 203 14.66 -9.22 2.90
N ARG A 204 13.50 -9.50 3.51
CA ARG A 204 12.30 -8.67 3.38
C ARG A 204 12.51 -7.27 3.94
N ALA A 205 13.16 -7.14 5.10
CA ALA A 205 13.48 -5.85 5.69
C ALA A 205 14.42 -5.02 4.81
N GLN A 206 15.41 -5.68 4.18
CA GLN A 206 16.31 -5.05 3.22
C GLN A 206 15.55 -4.53 2.00
N LEU A 207 14.63 -5.31 1.44
CA LEU A 207 13.77 -4.86 0.34
C LEU A 207 12.89 -3.68 0.76
N LEU A 208 12.43 -3.63 2.00
CA LEU A 208 11.68 -2.50 2.56
C LEU A 208 12.57 -1.32 3.00
N THR A 209 13.88 -1.40 2.75
CA THR A 209 14.89 -0.38 3.11
C THR A 209 14.97 -0.08 4.60
N LEU A 210 14.59 -1.02 5.45
CA LEU A 210 14.59 -0.87 6.90
C LEU A 210 15.98 -1.10 7.48
N SER A 211 16.37 -0.26 8.43
CA SER A 211 17.48 -0.51 9.34
C SER A 211 17.10 -1.57 10.39
N SER A 212 18.10 -2.10 11.10
CA SER A 212 17.85 -3.08 12.17
C SER A 212 16.94 -2.54 13.28
N PRO A 213 17.12 -1.29 13.80
CA PRO A 213 16.20 -0.73 14.79
C PRO A 213 14.76 -0.58 14.28
N GLU A 214 14.56 -0.15 13.02
CA GLU A 214 13.23 -0.01 12.42
C GLU A 214 12.55 -1.37 12.26
N LEU A 215 13.27 -2.37 11.77
CA LEU A 215 12.80 -3.76 11.72
C LEU A 215 12.35 -4.23 13.10
N THR A 216 13.18 -4.06 14.13
CA THR A 216 12.87 -4.52 15.49
C THR A 216 11.63 -3.82 16.05
N ALA A 217 11.55 -2.50 15.94
CA ALA A 217 10.40 -1.73 16.41
C ALA A 217 9.11 -2.15 15.71
N LEU A 218 9.19 -2.38 14.40
CA LEU A 218 8.03 -2.71 13.58
C LEU A 218 7.51 -4.14 13.84
N VAL A 219 8.40 -5.13 13.97
CA VAL A 219 8.00 -6.50 14.36
C VAL A 219 7.40 -6.50 15.77
N GLY A 220 7.99 -5.76 16.71
CA GLY A 220 7.45 -5.63 18.06
C GLY A 220 6.05 -5.00 18.08
N GLY A 221 5.87 -3.89 17.36
CA GLY A 221 4.58 -3.18 17.29
C GLY A 221 3.49 -3.98 16.58
N LEU A 222 3.81 -4.72 15.53
CA LEU A 222 2.85 -5.57 14.80
C LEU A 222 2.46 -6.86 15.55
N ARG A 223 2.94 -7.06 16.79
CA ARG A 223 2.56 -8.18 17.66
C ARG A 223 1.85 -7.75 18.95
N ALA A 224 1.87 -6.45 19.26
CA ALA A 224 1.36 -5.88 20.50
C ALA A 224 -0.16 -5.72 20.48
#